data_AF-A0A2D6MFP7-F1
#
_entry.id   AF-A0A2D6MFP7-F1
#
_cell.length_a   1.000
_cell.length_b   1.000
_cell.length_c   1.000
_cell.angle_alpha   90.00
_cell.angle_beta   90.00
_cell.angle_gamma   90.00
#
_symmetry.space_group_name_H-M   'P 1'
#
loop_
_entity.id
_entity.type
_entity.pdbx_description
1 polymer ?
#
loop_
_entity_poly.entity_id
_entity_poly.type
_entity_poly.pdbx_seq_one_letter_code
_entity_poly.pdbx_strand_id
1 'polypeptide(L)'
;MTLYSEDPNKESTSELFYKKIIYDNDSKTLGYDNLVDFNFAEKCLYGRVTPRFVPMESTFGRYGAKGLPRKQTQEKNATAINFVADAFAALSQEFDRCALTNKIDTRDPFLSSLKIYKSYTKPRILYQGNQKNYTAALKQSLKQADVQLATFDQFIKELMRSLKKTAHTFPFTYPGYIKSRRCSILVSGLALDIADLDPNNDQEKIDNFINSNNWEFYLNACRSYGFMVDRHIPWRLVADIASSPMIEYASKYGTNSTPEVFVKYYTPAHQFYYNTFKRQLLTIYNRIKPTYITTTEECQGTTISTTTESANYTLSSLKLKFSEEFFLETYFRIRFLEEESKFSEEEKSLLIDDLLEIKATQTSMIAVGQFEKILNKPFDYLGSLSYINKRRKILLATE
;
A
#
# COMPACT_ATOMS: atom_id res chain seq x y z
N MET A 1 -30.88 11.58 15.31
CA MET A 1 -29.48 11.13 15.39
C MET A 1 -29.38 9.91 14.50
N THR A 2 -28.53 9.93 13.48
CA THR A 2 -28.34 8.78 12.58
C THR A 2 -27.65 7.64 13.30
N LEU A 3 -27.98 6.41 12.95
CA LEU A 3 -27.43 5.21 13.59
C LEU A 3 -26.00 4.92 13.09
N TYR A 4 -25.69 5.32 11.86
CA TYR A 4 -24.40 5.13 11.20
C TYR A 4 -23.67 6.47 10.98
N SER A 5 -22.36 6.41 10.70
CA SER A 5 -21.53 7.59 10.41
C SER A 5 -21.83 8.11 8.99
N GLU A 6 -22.13 9.39 8.86
CA GLU A 6 -22.35 10.06 7.57
C GLU A 6 -21.16 10.95 7.17
N ASP A 7 -20.60 11.68 8.13
CA ASP A 7 -19.46 12.59 7.95
C ASP A 7 -18.58 12.54 9.21
N PRO A 8 -17.46 11.80 9.18
CA PRO A 8 -16.62 11.63 10.35
C PRO A 8 -16.00 12.92 10.89
N ASN A 9 -15.97 13.99 10.09
CA ASN A 9 -15.40 15.27 10.52
C ASN A 9 -16.36 16.07 11.41
N LYS A 10 -17.64 15.68 11.47
CA LYS A 10 -18.68 16.34 12.28
C LYS A 10 -19.07 15.57 13.53
N GLU A 11 -18.46 14.41 13.74
CA GLU A 11 -18.79 13.50 14.84
C GLU A 11 -17.62 13.40 15.81
N SER A 12 -17.93 13.28 17.10
CA SER A 12 -16.91 13.05 18.11
C SER A 12 -16.27 11.66 17.95
N THR A 13 -15.04 11.50 18.44
CA THR A 13 -14.35 10.20 18.42
C THR A 13 -15.15 9.10 19.13
N SER A 14 -15.87 9.46 20.20
CA SER A 14 -16.72 8.52 20.92
C SER A 14 -17.92 8.09 20.09
N GLU A 15 -18.59 9.02 19.41
CA GLU A 15 -19.72 8.70 18.53
C GLU A 15 -19.29 7.81 17.38
N LEU A 16 -18.17 8.15 16.71
CA LEU A 16 -17.61 7.34 15.64
C LEU A 16 -17.28 5.92 16.10
N PHE A 17 -16.72 5.76 17.29
CA PHE A 17 -16.44 4.45 17.86
C PHE A 17 -17.71 3.61 18.02
N TYR A 18 -18.76 4.15 18.63
CA TYR A 18 -20.01 3.42 18.83
C TYR A 18 -20.73 3.13 17.51
N LYS A 19 -20.80 4.11 16.61
CA LYS A 19 -21.38 3.93 15.27
C LYS A 19 -20.64 2.86 14.47
N LYS A 20 -19.31 2.80 14.60
CA LYS A 20 -18.52 1.77 13.94
C LYS A 20 -18.80 0.37 14.49
N ILE A 21 -18.98 0.23 15.80
CA ILE A 21 -19.40 -1.05 16.41
C ILE A 21 -20.76 -1.49 15.87
N ILE A 22 -21.71 -0.56 15.74
CA ILE A 22 -23.03 -0.85 15.20
C ILE A 22 -22.92 -1.32 13.75
N TYR A 23 -22.21 -0.58 12.90
CA TYR A 23 -21.92 -1.01 11.52
C TYR A 23 -21.26 -2.38 11.45
N ASP A 24 -20.25 -2.64 12.28
CA ASP A 24 -19.51 -3.91 12.28
C ASP A 24 -20.39 -5.09 12.73
N ASN A 25 -21.43 -4.85 13.52
CA ASN A 25 -22.41 -5.87 13.90
C ASN A 25 -23.46 -6.08 12.81
N ASP A 26 -23.99 -5.00 12.23
CA ASP A 26 -25.05 -5.07 11.21
C ASP A 26 -24.53 -5.60 9.87
N SER A 27 -23.28 -5.25 9.51
CA SER A 27 -22.61 -5.75 8.30
C SER A 27 -22.18 -7.21 8.42
N LYS A 28 -22.20 -7.82 9.62
CA LYS A 28 -21.95 -9.25 9.78
C LYS A 28 -23.21 -10.02 9.43
N THR A 29 -23.35 -10.35 8.16
CA THR A 29 -24.31 -11.38 7.75
C THR A 29 -23.77 -12.75 8.16
N LEU A 30 -24.42 -13.40 9.13
CA LEU A 30 -24.06 -14.76 9.55
C LEU A 30 -24.12 -15.70 8.33
N GLY A 31 -22.99 -16.28 7.94
CA GLY A 31 -22.93 -17.35 6.92
C GLY A 31 -22.13 -17.09 5.65
N TYR A 32 -21.64 -15.86 5.39
CA TYR A 32 -20.84 -15.56 4.19
C TYR A 32 -19.35 -15.53 4.48
N ASP A 33 -18.63 -16.54 4.01
CA ASP A 33 -17.16 -16.65 4.13
C ASP A 33 -16.40 -15.71 3.18
N ASN A 34 -17.05 -15.30 2.08
CA ASN A 34 -16.49 -14.38 1.10
C ASN A 34 -16.73 -12.90 1.43
N LEU A 35 -17.42 -12.56 2.52
CA LEU A 35 -17.50 -11.20 3.06
C LEU A 35 -16.35 -10.98 4.05
N VAL A 36 -15.27 -10.36 3.59
CA VAL A 36 -13.97 -10.36 4.26
C VAL A 36 -13.63 -8.97 4.79
N ASP A 37 -13.11 -8.93 6.02
CA ASP A 37 -12.51 -7.72 6.56
C ASP A 37 -11.07 -7.56 6.04
N PHE A 38 -10.89 -6.74 4.99
CA PHE A 38 -9.56 -6.41 4.48
C PHE A 38 -8.83 -5.35 5.31
N ASN A 39 -9.44 -4.77 6.34
CA ASN A 39 -8.75 -3.92 7.31
C ASN A 39 -8.18 -4.72 8.49
N PHE A 40 -8.52 -6.01 8.59
CA PHE A 40 -8.09 -6.89 9.66
C PHE A 40 -6.79 -7.63 9.32
N ALA A 41 -5.80 -7.51 10.21
CA ALA A 41 -4.56 -8.29 10.16
C ALA A 41 -3.88 -8.29 8.79
N GLU A 42 -3.38 -9.44 8.36
CA GLU A 42 -2.57 -9.59 7.15
C GLU A 42 -3.41 -9.41 5.87
N LYS A 43 -4.74 -9.48 5.95
CA LYS A 43 -5.63 -9.28 4.79
C LYS A 43 -5.53 -7.88 4.22
N CYS A 44 -5.12 -6.88 4.99
CA CYS A 44 -4.86 -5.54 4.46
C CYS A 44 -3.75 -5.52 3.41
N LEU A 45 -2.84 -6.49 3.44
CA LEU A 45 -1.72 -6.61 2.51
C LEU A 45 -2.04 -7.48 1.29
N TYR A 46 -3.28 -7.98 1.15
CA TYR A 46 -3.67 -8.88 0.07
C TYR A 46 -3.35 -8.28 -1.31
N GLY A 47 -2.71 -9.07 -2.17
CA GLY A 47 -2.27 -8.63 -3.50
C GLY A 47 -1.12 -7.62 -3.53
N ARG A 48 -0.56 -7.22 -2.37
CA ARG A 48 0.56 -6.26 -2.24
C ARG A 48 1.83 -6.87 -1.66
N VAL A 49 1.73 -8.07 -1.07
CA VAL A 49 2.87 -8.82 -0.55
C VAL A 49 2.83 -10.28 -0.99
N THR A 50 4.01 -10.89 -1.10
CA THR A 50 4.15 -12.34 -1.30
C THR A 50 3.67 -13.12 -0.07
N PRO A 51 3.53 -14.46 -0.14
CA PRO A 51 3.26 -15.28 1.05
C PRO A 51 4.28 -15.13 2.19
N ARG A 52 5.48 -14.63 1.89
CA ARG A 52 6.52 -14.30 2.88
C ARG A 52 6.55 -12.81 3.23
N PHE A 53 5.45 -12.09 3.02
CA PHE A 53 5.27 -10.67 3.36
C PHE A 53 6.22 -9.67 2.69
N VAL A 54 7.07 -10.13 1.75
CA VAL A 54 7.90 -9.25 0.92
C VAL A 54 6.98 -8.41 0.02
N PRO A 55 7.09 -7.07 0.03
CA PRO A 55 6.32 -6.20 -0.85
C PRO A 55 6.55 -6.54 -2.32
N MET A 56 5.47 -6.56 -3.09
CA MET A 56 5.48 -6.87 -4.52
C MET A 56 4.62 -5.86 -5.29
N GLU A 57 4.97 -5.65 -6.55
CA GLU A 57 4.12 -4.91 -7.47
C GLU A 57 3.66 -5.81 -8.60
N SER A 58 2.48 -5.50 -9.12
CA SER A 58 1.96 -6.13 -10.32
C SER A 58 2.83 -5.76 -11.54
N THR A 59 3.12 -6.76 -12.37
CA THR A 59 3.79 -6.64 -13.67
C THR A 59 2.86 -6.96 -14.84
N PHE A 60 1.58 -7.26 -14.58
CA PHE A 60 0.64 -7.74 -15.59
C PHE A 60 0.41 -6.73 -16.73
N GLY A 61 0.68 -5.43 -16.51
CA GLY A 61 0.66 -4.40 -17.55
C GLY A 61 1.49 -4.72 -18.80
N ARG A 62 2.46 -5.66 -18.73
CA ARG A 62 3.27 -6.10 -19.87
C ARG A 62 2.78 -7.37 -20.56
N TYR A 63 2.12 -8.30 -19.85
CA TYR A 63 1.84 -9.66 -20.37
C TYR A 63 0.50 -10.26 -19.92
N GLY A 64 -0.31 -9.53 -19.15
CA GLY A 64 -1.48 -10.07 -18.47
C GLY A 64 -2.60 -9.08 -18.20
N ALA A 65 -2.52 -7.87 -18.73
CA ALA A 65 -3.58 -6.87 -18.61
C ALA A 65 -4.68 -7.17 -19.62
N LYS A 66 -5.93 -7.17 -19.14
CA LYS A 66 -7.11 -7.21 -19.99
C LYS A 66 -7.99 -6.02 -19.68
N GLY A 67 -8.49 -5.38 -20.74
CA GLY A 67 -9.47 -4.31 -20.61
C GLY A 67 -10.79 -4.86 -20.08
N LEU A 68 -11.43 -4.12 -19.19
CA LEU A 68 -12.76 -4.47 -18.69
C LEU A 68 -13.82 -4.14 -19.76
N PRO A 69 -14.94 -4.87 -19.81
CA PRO A 69 -15.99 -4.64 -20.80
C PRO A 69 -16.52 -3.19 -20.77
N ARG A 70 -16.53 -2.52 -21.93
CA ARG A 70 -16.89 -1.09 -22.03
C ARG A 70 -18.30 -0.77 -21.54
N LYS A 71 -19.26 -1.67 -21.77
CA LYS A 71 -20.66 -1.46 -21.31
C LYS A 71 -20.77 -1.50 -19.78
N GLN A 72 -19.86 -2.20 -19.13
CA GLN A 72 -19.76 -2.40 -17.69
C GLN A 72 -18.71 -1.48 -17.04
N THR A 73 -18.28 -0.39 -17.69
CA THR A 73 -17.18 0.44 -17.17
C THR A 73 -17.48 1.92 -17.30
N GLN A 74 -17.32 2.67 -16.20
CA GLN A 74 -17.37 4.13 -16.15
C GLN A 74 -15.96 4.76 -16.27
N GLU A 75 -14.93 4.04 -15.83
CA GLU A 75 -13.52 4.47 -15.92
C GLU A 75 -12.94 4.30 -17.34
N LYS A 76 -12.24 5.33 -17.84
CA LYS A 76 -11.53 5.21 -19.13
C LYS A 76 -10.33 4.28 -19.00
N ASN A 77 -10.24 3.30 -19.89
CA ASN A 77 -9.16 2.30 -19.94
C ASN A 77 -9.06 1.44 -18.67
N ALA A 78 -10.20 1.12 -18.05
CA ALA A 78 -10.23 0.25 -16.90
C ALA A 78 -9.62 -1.13 -17.24
N THR A 79 -8.70 -1.59 -16.40
CA THR A 79 -7.96 -2.84 -16.61
C THR A 79 -7.80 -3.61 -15.31
N ALA A 80 -7.67 -4.92 -15.46
CA ALA A 80 -7.32 -5.84 -14.38
C ALA A 80 -6.41 -6.94 -14.92
N ILE A 81 -6.00 -7.86 -14.04
CA ILE A 81 -5.40 -9.10 -14.51
C ILE A 81 -6.42 -9.85 -15.38
N ASN A 82 -5.95 -10.48 -16.45
CA ASN A 82 -6.74 -11.13 -17.47
C ASN A 82 -7.85 -12.06 -16.94
N PHE A 83 -7.53 -12.95 -16.01
CA PHE A 83 -8.49 -13.88 -15.42
C PHE A 83 -9.50 -13.19 -14.49
N VAL A 84 -9.09 -12.10 -13.83
CA VAL A 84 -9.98 -11.26 -13.01
C VAL A 84 -10.98 -10.52 -13.90
N ALA A 85 -10.52 -9.98 -15.03
CA ALA A 85 -11.39 -9.32 -16.00
C ALA A 85 -12.41 -10.29 -16.61
N ASP A 86 -12.02 -11.54 -16.87
CA ASP A 86 -12.93 -12.57 -17.37
C ASP A 86 -13.93 -13.05 -16.33
N ALA A 87 -13.48 -13.27 -15.10
CA ALA A 87 -14.36 -13.61 -13.99
C ALA A 87 -15.41 -12.50 -13.77
N PHE A 88 -14.99 -11.23 -13.80
CA PHE A 88 -15.90 -10.10 -13.67
C PHE A 88 -16.87 -9.99 -14.85
N ALA A 89 -16.39 -10.19 -16.09
CA ALA A 89 -17.24 -10.15 -17.27
C ALA A 89 -18.36 -11.21 -17.20
N ALA A 90 -18.02 -12.42 -16.75
CA ALA A 90 -19.00 -13.50 -16.58
C ALA A 90 -19.96 -13.24 -15.41
N LEU A 91 -19.46 -12.71 -14.28
CA LEU A 91 -20.29 -12.27 -13.16
C LEU A 91 -21.29 -11.20 -13.60
N SER A 92 -20.85 -10.17 -14.33
CA SER A 92 -21.73 -9.11 -14.79
C SER A 92 -22.80 -9.61 -15.77
N GLN A 93 -22.48 -10.58 -16.63
CA GLN A 93 -23.47 -11.18 -17.53
C GLN A 93 -24.55 -11.95 -16.76
N GLU A 94 -24.19 -12.58 -15.65
CA GLU A 94 -25.15 -13.26 -14.78
C GLU A 94 -26.12 -12.27 -14.12
N PHE A 95 -25.63 -11.10 -13.70
CA PHE A 95 -26.49 -10.00 -13.24
C PHE A 95 -27.44 -9.51 -14.33
N ASP A 96 -26.93 -9.25 -15.54
CA ASP A 96 -27.76 -8.83 -16.67
C ASP A 96 -28.87 -9.87 -16.98
N ARG A 97 -28.53 -11.17 -16.93
CA ARG A 97 -29.48 -12.27 -17.14
C ARG A 97 -30.53 -12.36 -16.03
N CYS A 98 -30.13 -12.22 -14.78
CA CYS A 98 -31.03 -12.26 -13.64
C CYS A 98 -31.96 -11.03 -13.60
N ALA A 99 -31.46 -9.85 -13.98
CA ALA A 99 -32.28 -8.64 -14.14
C ALA A 99 -33.34 -8.84 -15.24
N LEU A 100 -32.96 -9.36 -16.41
CA LEU A 100 -33.90 -9.63 -17.52
C LEU A 100 -34.99 -10.65 -17.17
N THR A 101 -34.70 -11.56 -16.23
CA THR A 101 -35.64 -12.59 -15.77
C THR A 101 -36.33 -12.24 -14.47
N ASN A 102 -36.20 -10.99 -13.99
CA ASN A 102 -36.77 -10.48 -12.73
C ASN A 102 -36.42 -11.34 -11.49
N LYS A 103 -35.24 -11.97 -11.48
CA LYS A 103 -34.72 -12.71 -10.31
C LYS A 103 -34.09 -11.80 -9.26
N ILE A 104 -33.80 -10.56 -9.62
CA ILE A 104 -33.23 -9.51 -8.76
C ILE A 104 -34.02 -8.22 -8.96
N ASP A 105 -34.01 -7.32 -7.98
CA ASP A 105 -34.64 -6.00 -8.07
C ASP A 105 -33.88 -5.14 -9.09
N THR A 106 -34.56 -4.82 -10.19
CA THR A 106 -34.00 -4.05 -11.31
C THR A 106 -33.89 -2.56 -11.01
N ARG A 107 -34.47 -2.08 -9.90
CA ARG A 107 -34.40 -0.68 -9.47
C ARG A 107 -33.19 -0.39 -8.59
N ASP A 108 -32.46 -1.43 -8.17
CA ASP A 108 -31.26 -1.26 -7.36
C ASP A 108 -30.18 -0.47 -8.14
N PRO A 109 -29.57 0.58 -7.56
CA PRO A 109 -28.65 1.45 -8.29
C PRO A 109 -27.31 0.79 -8.68
N PHE A 110 -26.85 -0.23 -7.94
CA PHE A 110 -25.51 -0.82 -8.12
C PHE A 110 -25.53 -2.33 -8.33
N LEU A 111 -26.45 -3.04 -7.67
CA LEU A 111 -26.59 -4.50 -7.64
C LEU A 111 -27.67 -5.02 -8.59
N SER A 112 -28.19 -4.19 -9.50
CA SER A 112 -29.01 -4.63 -10.64
C SER A 112 -28.18 -4.80 -11.92
N SER A 113 -27.12 -4.01 -12.07
CA SER A 113 -26.20 -4.03 -13.21
C SER A 113 -24.82 -3.58 -12.75
N LEU A 114 -23.88 -4.53 -12.67
CA LEU A 114 -22.54 -4.26 -12.15
C LEU A 114 -21.73 -3.39 -13.12
N LYS A 115 -21.27 -2.24 -12.63
CA LYS A 115 -20.42 -1.31 -13.39
C LYS A 115 -19.15 -1.01 -12.63
N ILE A 116 -18.01 -1.04 -13.32
CA ILE A 116 -16.72 -0.69 -12.75
C ILE A 116 -16.53 0.82 -12.70
N TYR A 117 -16.28 1.33 -11.51
CA TYR A 117 -15.94 2.72 -11.25
C TYR A 117 -14.44 2.91 -11.00
N LYS A 118 -13.78 1.95 -10.35
CA LYS A 118 -12.32 1.98 -10.13
C LYS A 118 -11.71 0.61 -10.40
N SER A 119 -10.57 0.61 -11.08
CA SER A 119 -9.79 -0.57 -11.41
C SER A 119 -8.31 -0.36 -11.13
N TYR A 120 -7.44 -1.15 -11.77
CA TYR A 120 -6.01 -1.11 -11.52
C TYR A 120 -5.41 0.29 -11.68
N THR A 121 -4.70 0.73 -10.65
CA THR A 121 -3.90 1.95 -10.69
C THR A 121 -2.43 1.62 -10.55
N LYS A 122 -1.58 2.25 -11.39
CA LYS A 122 -0.13 2.03 -11.36
C LYS A 122 0.46 2.47 -10.01
N PRO A 123 1.01 1.56 -9.19
CA PRO A 123 1.49 1.89 -7.84
C PRO A 123 2.63 2.93 -7.84
N ARG A 124 3.49 2.90 -8.86
CA ARG A 124 4.60 3.84 -9.00
C ARG A 124 4.15 5.30 -9.17
N ILE A 125 3.00 5.55 -9.81
CA ILE A 125 2.43 6.91 -9.95
C ILE A 125 1.97 7.41 -8.59
N LEU A 126 1.27 6.57 -7.83
CA LEU A 126 0.81 6.90 -6.49
C LEU A 126 1.99 7.16 -5.54
N TYR A 127 3.04 6.33 -5.61
CA TYR A 127 4.27 6.53 -4.86
C TYR A 127 4.98 7.85 -5.20
N GLN A 128 5.04 8.24 -6.48
CA GLN A 128 5.57 9.55 -6.87
C GLN A 128 4.79 10.71 -6.23
N GLY A 129 3.46 10.57 -6.13
CA GLY A 129 2.61 11.51 -5.37
C GLY A 129 3.00 11.57 -3.90
N ASN A 130 3.13 10.40 -3.24
CA ASN A 130 3.57 10.29 -1.84
C ASN A 130 4.94 10.97 -1.63
N GLN A 131 5.88 10.76 -2.55
CA GLN A 131 7.22 11.33 -2.52
C GLN A 131 7.25 12.86 -2.69
N LYS A 132 6.39 13.40 -3.57
CA LYS A 132 6.23 14.86 -3.70
C LYS A 132 5.74 15.48 -2.39
N ASN A 133 4.74 14.86 -1.76
CA ASN A 133 4.18 15.32 -0.50
C ASN A 133 5.21 15.24 0.63
N TYR A 134 5.93 14.12 0.74
CA TYR A 134 7.01 13.96 1.71
C TYR A 134 8.11 15.01 1.53
N THR A 135 8.57 15.23 0.28
CA THR A 135 9.60 16.22 -0.01
C THR A 135 9.16 17.64 0.36
N ALA A 136 7.90 17.99 0.10
CA ALA A 136 7.34 19.28 0.47
C ALA A 136 7.27 19.46 2.00
N ALA A 137 6.79 18.44 2.72
CA ALA A 137 6.75 18.44 4.18
C ALA A 137 8.15 18.54 4.79
N LEU A 138 9.13 17.77 4.29
CA LEU A 138 10.51 17.84 4.75
C LEU A 138 11.10 19.24 4.54
N LYS A 139 10.92 19.82 3.35
CA LYS A 139 11.38 21.18 3.04
C LYS A 139 10.77 22.21 4.00
N GLN A 140 9.48 22.10 4.26
CA GLN A 140 8.77 23.00 5.19
C GLN A 140 9.29 22.85 6.62
N SER A 141 9.49 21.62 7.09
CA SER A 141 10.03 21.34 8.43
C SER A 141 11.45 21.87 8.60
N LEU A 142 12.31 21.73 7.59
CA LEU A 142 13.68 22.25 7.63
C LEU A 142 13.70 23.78 7.67
N LYS A 143 12.82 24.42 6.87
CA LYS A 143 12.66 25.88 6.88
C LYS A 143 12.19 26.39 8.25
N GLN A 144 11.24 25.71 8.89
CA GLN A 144 10.74 26.08 10.22
C GLN A 144 11.78 25.91 11.32
N ALA A 145 12.68 24.94 11.17
CA ALA A 145 13.77 24.69 12.11
C ALA A 145 15.05 25.50 11.80
N ASP A 146 15.01 26.39 10.79
CA ASP A 146 16.15 27.16 10.28
C ASP A 146 17.39 26.29 9.98
N VAL A 147 17.15 25.08 9.47
CA VAL A 147 18.23 24.14 9.12
C VAL A 147 18.69 24.40 7.69
N GLN A 148 19.94 24.83 7.54
CA GLN A 148 20.57 25.04 6.24
C GLN A 148 21.33 23.78 5.78
N LEU A 149 21.02 23.31 4.58
CA LEU A 149 21.60 22.09 4.00
C LEU A 149 22.60 22.40 2.89
N ALA A 150 23.90 22.41 3.21
CA ALA A 150 25.00 22.68 2.29
C ALA A 150 25.50 21.45 1.54
N THR A 151 25.41 20.27 2.17
CA THR A 151 26.00 19.04 1.64
C THR A 151 25.02 17.87 1.67
N PHE A 152 25.33 16.83 0.88
CA PHE A 152 24.54 15.62 0.84
C PHE A 152 24.56 14.87 2.19
N ASP A 153 25.70 14.89 2.91
CA ASP A 153 25.82 14.31 4.25
C ASP A 153 24.85 14.94 5.26
N GLN A 154 24.79 16.27 5.27
CA GLN A 154 23.84 17.02 6.10
C GLN A 154 22.40 16.65 5.74
N PHE A 155 22.11 16.52 4.45
CA PHE A 155 20.80 16.07 4.00
C PHE A 155 20.44 14.67 4.51
N ILE A 156 21.33 13.69 4.38
CA ILE A 156 21.05 12.32 4.86
C ILE A 156 20.83 12.32 6.38
N LYS A 157 21.62 13.09 7.14
CA LYS A 157 21.45 13.23 8.59
C LYS A 157 20.06 13.77 8.95
N GLU A 158 19.62 14.85 8.29
CA GLU A 158 18.31 15.44 8.54
C GLU A 158 17.15 14.58 8.02
N LEU A 159 17.33 13.92 6.88
CA LEU A 159 16.38 12.94 6.37
C LEU A 159 16.16 11.83 7.39
N MET A 160 17.22 11.22 7.91
CA MET A 160 17.13 10.16 8.92
C MET A 160 16.48 10.65 10.20
N ARG A 161 16.76 11.88 10.64
CA ARG A 161 16.10 12.49 11.80
C ARG A 161 14.59 12.64 11.59
N SER A 162 14.16 13.08 10.40
CA SER A 162 12.74 13.18 10.04
C SER A 162 12.10 11.79 10.01
N LEU A 163 12.74 10.82 9.36
CA LEU A 163 12.21 9.47 9.19
C LEU A 163 12.02 8.75 10.52
N LYS A 164 12.89 8.96 11.51
CA LYS A 164 12.69 8.41 12.87
C LYS A 164 11.34 8.79 13.50
N LYS A 165 10.73 9.91 13.07
CA LYS A 165 9.44 10.38 13.57
C LYS A 165 8.26 9.97 12.69
N THR A 166 8.49 9.79 11.39
CA THR A 166 7.39 9.69 10.40
C THR A 166 7.33 8.39 9.64
N ALA A 167 8.44 7.63 9.52
CA ALA A 167 8.57 6.51 8.59
C ALA A 167 7.57 5.38 8.82
N HIS A 168 7.15 5.18 10.08
CA HIS A 168 6.14 4.18 10.43
C HIS A 168 4.76 4.49 9.79
N THR A 169 4.31 5.75 9.85
CA THR A 169 3.01 6.16 9.30
C THR A 169 3.09 6.58 7.84
N PHE A 170 4.22 7.14 7.43
CA PHE A 170 4.50 7.65 6.09
C PHE A 170 5.81 7.06 5.57
N PRO A 171 5.77 5.82 5.04
CA PRO A 171 6.98 5.19 4.52
C PRO A 171 7.60 5.99 3.38
N PHE A 172 8.92 6.05 3.41
CA PHE A 172 9.75 6.72 2.43
C PHE A 172 10.04 5.82 1.24
N THR A 173 10.40 4.56 1.45
CA THR A 173 10.78 3.66 0.36
C THR A 173 9.55 3.18 -0.42
N TYR A 174 9.76 2.76 -1.67
CA TYR A 174 8.69 2.17 -2.45
C TYR A 174 8.17 0.85 -1.85
N PRO A 175 9.03 -0.11 -1.41
CA PRO A 175 8.55 -1.30 -0.70
C PRO A 175 7.75 -0.97 0.56
N GLY A 176 8.21 -0.03 1.38
CA GLY A 176 7.48 0.44 2.56
C GLY A 176 6.12 1.05 2.19
N TYR A 177 6.07 1.88 1.14
CA TYR A 177 4.83 2.45 0.63
C TYR A 177 3.84 1.36 0.16
N ILE A 178 4.30 0.39 -0.64
CA ILE A 178 3.49 -0.73 -1.14
C ILE A 178 2.84 -1.50 0.01
N LYS A 179 3.52 -1.62 1.16
CA LYS A 179 3.02 -2.33 2.33
C LYS A 179 2.14 -1.46 3.25
N SER A 180 2.29 -0.13 3.17
CA SER A 180 1.57 0.81 4.02
C SER A 180 0.05 0.81 3.80
N ARG A 181 -0.73 1.26 4.79
CA ARG A 181 -2.18 1.49 4.63
C ARG A 181 -2.53 2.61 3.62
N ARG A 182 -1.54 3.38 3.16
CA ARG A 182 -1.71 4.45 2.16
C ARG A 182 -1.74 3.91 0.73
N CYS A 183 -1.30 2.67 0.51
CA CYS A 183 -1.32 2.05 -0.80
C CYS A 183 -2.58 1.20 -0.96
N SER A 184 -3.46 1.62 -1.89
CA SER A 184 -4.72 0.94 -2.16
C SER A 184 -4.50 -0.48 -2.68
N ILE A 185 -5.38 -1.41 -2.31
CA ILE A 185 -5.42 -2.77 -2.85
C ILE A 185 -5.63 -2.81 -4.38
N LEU A 186 -6.20 -1.75 -4.97
CA LEU A 186 -6.38 -1.62 -6.42
C LEU A 186 -5.05 -1.72 -7.20
N VAL A 187 -3.90 -1.43 -6.57
CA VAL A 187 -2.58 -1.59 -7.21
C VAL A 187 -2.20 -3.05 -7.46
N SER A 188 -2.92 -4.01 -6.90
CA SER A 188 -2.70 -5.44 -7.18
C SER A 188 -3.22 -5.84 -8.56
N GLY A 189 -4.28 -5.18 -9.05
CA GLY A 189 -5.07 -5.63 -10.20
C GLY A 189 -5.94 -6.86 -9.92
N LEU A 190 -6.08 -7.25 -8.65
CA LEU A 190 -7.03 -8.27 -8.18
C LEU A 190 -8.32 -7.66 -7.65
N ALA A 191 -8.35 -6.33 -7.44
CA ALA A 191 -9.49 -5.64 -6.86
C ALA A 191 -10.16 -4.70 -7.87
N LEU A 192 -11.47 -4.59 -7.75
CA LEU A 192 -12.36 -3.77 -8.59
C LEU A 192 -13.41 -3.12 -7.70
N ASP A 193 -13.71 -1.84 -7.92
CA ASP A 193 -14.78 -1.14 -7.22
C ASP A 193 -15.98 -0.95 -8.17
N ILE A 194 -17.16 -1.44 -7.76
CA ILE A 194 -18.41 -1.36 -8.53
C ILE A 194 -19.27 -0.11 -8.20
N ALA A 195 -18.76 0.78 -7.35
CA ALA A 195 -19.35 2.07 -7.05
C ALA A 195 -18.27 3.11 -6.71
N ASP A 196 -18.61 4.39 -6.79
CA ASP A 196 -17.76 5.51 -6.40
C ASP A 196 -18.40 6.31 -5.25
N LEU A 197 -18.57 5.62 -4.12
CA LEU A 197 -19.10 6.17 -2.87
C LEU A 197 -17.97 6.45 -1.87
N ASP A 198 -18.25 7.22 -0.81
CA ASP A 198 -17.27 7.50 0.25
C ASP A 198 -17.11 6.27 1.18
N PRO A 199 -15.92 5.65 1.25
CA PRO A 199 -15.65 4.57 2.18
C PRO A 199 -15.79 4.92 3.67
N ASN A 200 -15.94 6.20 4.03
CA ASN A 200 -16.13 6.62 5.43
C ASN A 200 -17.59 6.94 5.78
N ASN A 201 -18.49 6.93 4.80
CA ASN A 201 -19.92 7.06 5.01
C ASN A 201 -20.53 5.67 5.22
N ASP A 202 -20.71 5.26 6.47
CA ASP A 202 -21.28 3.96 6.82
C ASP A 202 -22.78 3.91 6.51
N GLN A 203 -23.48 5.06 6.51
CA GLN A 203 -24.90 5.14 6.13
C GLN A 203 -25.10 4.76 4.64
N GLU A 204 -24.26 5.30 3.74
CA GLU A 204 -24.31 4.95 2.31
C GLU A 204 -24.05 3.46 2.04
N LYS A 205 -23.17 2.83 2.83
CA LYS A 205 -22.90 1.38 2.72
C LYS A 205 -24.12 0.57 3.11
N ILE A 206 -24.80 0.97 4.17
CA ILE A 206 -25.99 0.29 4.67
C ILE A 206 -27.12 0.42 3.65
N ASP A 207 -27.42 1.65 3.21
CA ASP A 207 -28.58 1.94 2.38
C ASP A 207 -28.45 1.39 0.95
N ASN A 208 -27.26 1.48 0.36
CA ASN A 208 -27.06 1.11 -1.05
C ASN A 208 -26.59 -0.34 -1.25
N PHE A 209 -26.12 -1.04 -0.20
CA PHE A 209 -25.58 -2.39 -0.33
C PHE A 209 -26.16 -3.35 0.70
N ILE A 210 -25.94 -3.12 2.00
CA ILE A 210 -26.28 -4.13 3.02
C ILE A 210 -27.80 -4.35 3.11
N ASN A 211 -28.60 -3.27 3.01
CA ASN A 211 -30.06 -3.34 2.99
C ASN A 211 -30.65 -3.55 1.59
N SER A 212 -29.82 -3.76 0.57
CA SER A 212 -30.31 -4.05 -0.78
C SER A 212 -31.05 -5.38 -0.83
N ASN A 213 -32.18 -5.40 -1.54
CA ASN A 213 -32.89 -6.65 -1.87
C ASN A 213 -32.01 -7.64 -2.67
N ASN A 214 -30.95 -7.15 -3.31
CA ASN A 214 -30.03 -7.95 -4.12
C ASN A 214 -28.76 -8.36 -3.37
N TRP A 215 -28.60 -7.98 -2.09
CA TRP A 215 -27.39 -8.21 -1.32
C TRP A 215 -27.02 -9.69 -1.23
N GLU A 216 -28.00 -10.53 -0.91
CA GLU A 216 -27.81 -11.97 -0.78
C GLU A 216 -27.37 -12.61 -2.10
N PHE A 217 -28.06 -12.26 -3.19
CA PHE A 217 -27.70 -12.69 -4.53
C PHE A 217 -26.30 -12.24 -4.90
N TYR A 218 -25.94 -11.00 -4.57
CA TYR A 218 -24.63 -10.43 -4.86
C TYR A 218 -23.50 -11.18 -4.18
N LEU A 219 -23.60 -11.47 -2.88
CA LEU A 219 -22.57 -12.23 -2.16
C LEU A 219 -22.44 -13.65 -2.72
N ASN A 220 -23.55 -14.33 -2.99
CA ASN A 220 -23.59 -15.68 -3.56
C ASN A 220 -22.98 -15.75 -4.98
N ALA A 221 -23.31 -14.76 -5.82
CA ALA A 221 -22.76 -14.64 -7.16
C ALA A 221 -21.26 -14.35 -7.08
N CYS A 222 -20.83 -13.36 -6.29
CA CYS A 222 -19.39 -13.07 -6.11
C CYS A 222 -18.60 -14.32 -5.73
N ARG A 223 -19.08 -15.09 -4.74
CA ARG A 223 -18.47 -16.35 -4.32
C ARG A 223 -18.34 -17.35 -5.47
N SER A 224 -19.41 -17.55 -6.23
CA SER A 224 -19.48 -18.50 -7.36
C SER A 224 -18.50 -18.16 -8.49
N TYR A 225 -18.18 -16.87 -8.65
CA TYR A 225 -17.22 -16.38 -9.64
C TYR A 225 -15.81 -16.13 -9.07
N GLY A 226 -15.57 -16.51 -7.82
CA GLY A 226 -14.25 -16.45 -7.18
C GLY A 226 -13.87 -15.09 -6.60
N PHE A 227 -14.85 -14.25 -6.28
CA PHE A 227 -14.66 -12.95 -5.63
C PHE A 227 -15.04 -12.98 -4.14
N MET A 228 -14.16 -12.39 -3.34
CA MET A 228 -14.48 -11.86 -2.01
C MET A 228 -15.03 -10.44 -2.14
N VAL A 229 -15.81 -10.01 -1.16
CA VAL A 229 -16.33 -8.66 -1.00
C VAL A 229 -15.71 -8.05 0.26
N ASP A 230 -15.23 -6.81 0.15
CA ASP A 230 -14.70 -6.08 1.31
C ASP A 230 -15.83 -5.62 2.23
N ARG A 231 -15.85 -6.10 3.47
CA ARG A 231 -16.88 -5.73 4.45
C ARG A 231 -16.93 -4.23 4.74
N HIS A 232 -15.80 -3.53 4.68
CA HIS A 232 -15.77 -2.10 4.98
C HIS A 232 -16.01 -1.22 3.76
N ILE A 233 -15.99 -1.82 2.56
CA ILE A 233 -16.19 -1.19 1.26
C ILE A 233 -17.02 -2.18 0.42
N PRO A 234 -18.34 -2.29 0.65
CA PRO A 234 -19.16 -3.40 0.15
C PRO A 234 -19.28 -3.46 -1.39
N TRP A 235 -18.88 -2.40 -2.08
CA TRP A 235 -18.76 -2.36 -3.54
C TRP A 235 -17.38 -2.81 -4.06
N ARG A 236 -16.46 -3.24 -3.19
CA ARG A 236 -15.13 -3.71 -3.61
C ARG A 236 -15.13 -5.22 -3.75
N LEU A 237 -14.93 -5.67 -4.97
CA LEU A 237 -14.65 -7.05 -5.33
C LEU A 237 -13.15 -7.29 -5.25
N VAL A 238 -12.74 -8.39 -4.62
CA VAL A 238 -11.35 -8.84 -4.53
C VAL A 238 -11.27 -10.29 -4.99
N ALA A 239 -10.53 -10.55 -6.06
CA ALA A 239 -10.35 -11.90 -6.57
C ALA A 239 -9.68 -12.81 -5.54
N ASP A 240 -10.32 -13.92 -5.19
CA ASP A 240 -9.76 -14.96 -4.33
C ASP A 240 -8.92 -15.91 -5.18
N ILE A 241 -7.61 -15.64 -5.26
CA ILE A 241 -6.65 -16.40 -6.07
C ILE A 241 -6.36 -17.80 -5.52
N ALA A 242 -6.98 -18.18 -4.40
CA ALA A 242 -6.95 -19.54 -3.87
C ALA A 242 -8.28 -20.29 -4.09
N SER A 243 -9.33 -19.60 -4.54
CA SER A 243 -10.63 -20.22 -4.82
C SER A 243 -10.62 -21.04 -6.11
N SER A 244 -11.32 -22.18 -6.10
CA SER A 244 -11.44 -23.03 -7.29
C SER A 244 -12.00 -22.27 -8.52
N PRO A 245 -13.07 -21.45 -8.40
CA PRO A 245 -13.57 -20.71 -9.55
C PRO A 245 -12.55 -19.73 -10.13
N MET A 246 -11.82 -19.00 -9.30
CA MET A 246 -10.83 -18.04 -9.79
C MET A 246 -9.63 -18.75 -10.45
N ILE A 247 -9.20 -19.89 -9.92
CA ILE A 247 -8.16 -20.73 -10.53
C ILE A 247 -8.63 -21.28 -11.88
N GLU A 248 -9.91 -21.60 -12.06
CA GLU A 248 -10.45 -22.00 -13.36
C GLU A 248 -10.29 -20.89 -14.41
N TYR A 249 -10.62 -19.63 -14.07
CA TYR A 249 -10.34 -18.49 -14.95
C TYR A 249 -8.84 -18.32 -15.20
N ALA A 250 -7.99 -18.49 -14.18
CA ALA A 250 -6.55 -18.35 -14.27
C ALA A 250 -5.89 -19.44 -15.14
N SER A 251 -6.45 -20.66 -15.15
CA SER A 251 -5.94 -21.81 -15.90
C SER A 251 -5.94 -21.57 -17.42
N LYS A 252 -6.90 -20.79 -17.93
CA LYS A 252 -6.99 -20.35 -19.34
C LYS A 252 -5.77 -19.54 -19.77
N TYR A 253 -5.06 -18.97 -18.79
CA TYR A 253 -3.84 -18.21 -18.97
C TYR A 253 -2.62 -18.97 -18.46
N GLY A 254 -2.69 -20.29 -18.28
CA GLY A 254 -1.55 -21.12 -17.89
C GLY A 254 -1.07 -20.90 -16.46
N THR A 255 -1.99 -20.59 -15.54
CA THR A 255 -1.71 -20.56 -14.08
C THR A 255 -2.75 -21.40 -13.35
N ASN A 256 -2.32 -22.49 -12.73
CA ASN A 256 -3.18 -23.49 -12.09
C ASN A 256 -3.11 -23.47 -10.56
N SER A 257 -2.31 -22.57 -10.00
CA SER A 257 -2.09 -22.48 -8.56
C SER A 257 -1.79 -21.04 -8.12
N THR A 258 -2.06 -20.74 -6.85
CA THR A 258 -1.74 -19.43 -6.26
C THR A 258 -0.25 -19.06 -6.38
N PRO A 259 0.73 -19.98 -6.15
CA PRO A 259 2.14 -19.67 -6.38
C PRO A 259 2.44 -19.26 -7.83
N GLU A 260 1.84 -19.92 -8.83
CA GLU A 260 2.02 -19.58 -10.24
C GLU A 260 1.47 -18.20 -10.57
N VAL A 261 0.34 -17.79 -9.95
CA VAL A 261 -0.19 -16.43 -10.07
C VAL A 261 0.84 -15.40 -9.58
N PHE A 262 1.48 -15.63 -8.43
CA PHE A 262 2.53 -14.74 -7.93
C PHE A 262 3.73 -14.66 -8.88
N VAL A 263 4.24 -15.79 -9.35
CA VAL A 263 5.39 -15.86 -10.26
C VAL A 263 5.10 -15.16 -11.59
N LYS A 264 3.88 -15.31 -12.12
CA LYS A 264 3.53 -14.79 -13.44
C LYS A 264 3.20 -13.30 -13.46
N TYR A 265 2.45 -12.82 -12.46
CA TYR A 265 1.84 -11.48 -12.50
C TYR A 265 2.49 -10.47 -11.57
N TYR A 266 3.47 -10.87 -10.74
CA TYR A 266 4.07 -9.99 -9.74
C TYR A 266 5.58 -10.10 -9.71
N THR A 267 6.21 -9.06 -9.17
CA THR A 267 7.64 -9.10 -8.83
C THR A 267 7.92 -8.32 -7.55
N PRO A 268 8.95 -8.68 -6.77
CA PRO A 268 9.27 -7.96 -5.55
C PRO A 268 9.57 -6.46 -5.82
N ALA A 269 8.95 -5.58 -5.04
CA ALA A 269 9.00 -4.13 -5.25
C ALA A 269 10.42 -3.57 -5.12
N HIS A 270 11.27 -4.18 -4.29
CA HIS A 270 12.66 -3.77 -4.09
C HIS A 270 13.50 -3.92 -5.37
N GLN A 271 13.16 -4.87 -6.26
CA GLN A 271 13.93 -5.15 -7.48
C GLN A 271 14.06 -3.92 -8.38
N PHE A 272 12.99 -3.16 -8.50
CA PHE A 272 13.00 -1.93 -9.28
C PHE A 272 13.45 -0.72 -8.48
N TYR A 273 13.08 -0.69 -7.20
CA TYR A 273 13.26 0.49 -6.38
C TYR A 273 14.73 0.82 -6.11
N TYR A 274 15.52 -0.16 -5.67
CA TYR A 274 16.88 0.09 -5.21
C TYR A 274 17.77 0.70 -6.30
N ASN A 275 17.60 0.26 -7.55
CA ASN A 275 18.28 0.84 -8.71
C ASN A 275 18.02 2.34 -8.91
N THR A 276 16.87 2.85 -8.43
CA THR A 276 16.47 4.26 -8.51
C THR A 276 16.68 5.03 -7.21
N PHE A 277 17.01 4.36 -6.11
CA PHE A 277 17.10 4.92 -4.77
C PHE A 277 18.09 6.08 -4.67
N LYS A 278 19.31 5.90 -5.20
CA LYS A 278 20.36 6.94 -5.20
C LYS A 278 19.91 8.20 -5.95
N ARG A 279 19.26 8.00 -7.11
CA ARG A 279 18.73 9.10 -7.91
C ARG A 279 17.63 9.83 -7.18
N GLN A 280 16.74 9.10 -6.50
CA GLN A 280 15.68 9.68 -5.70
C GLN A 280 16.22 10.55 -4.56
N LEU A 281 17.19 10.05 -3.79
CA LEU A 281 17.84 10.83 -2.73
C LEU A 281 18.45 12.11 -3.30
N LEU A 282 19.16 12.02 -4.42
CA LEU A 282 19.73 13.19 -5.10
C LEU A 282 18.66 14.19 -5.58
N THR A 283 17.55 13.70 -6.15
CA THR A 283 16.44 14.55 -6.57
C THR A 283 15.81 15.29 -5.39
N ILE A 284 15.67 14.65 -4.25
CA ILE A 284 15.15 15.29 -3.03
C ILE A 284 16.14 16.34 -2.53
N TYR A 285 17.42 15.97 -2.37
CA TYR A 285 18.49 16.90 -1.98
C TYR A 285 18.50 18.18 -2.82
N ASN A 286 18.51 18.03 -4.15
CA ASN A 286 18.53 19.17 -5.08
C ASN A 286 17.27 20.03 -5.01
N ARG A 287 16.15 19.51 -4.51
CA ARG A 287 14.88 20.26 -4.38
C ARG A 287 14.77 21.02 -3.07
N ILE A 288 15.46 20.57 -2.03
CA ILE A 288 15.38 21.14 -0.68
C ILE A 288 16.54 22.07 -0.36
N LYS A 289 17.74 21.83 -0.91
CA LYS A 289 18.92 22.64 -0.60
C LYS A 289 18.75 24.10 -1.06
N PRO A 290 19.18 25.10 -0.26
CA PRO A 290 19.31 26.46 -0.76
C PRO A 290 20.45 26.55 -1.77
N THR A 291 20.46 27.58 -2.62
CA THR A 291 21.59 27.83 -3.54
C THR A 291 22.82 28.28 -2.77
N TYR A 292 22.62 29.19 -1.82
CA TYR A 292 23.67 29.79 -1.00
C TYR A 292 23.33 29.68 0.47
N ILE A 293 24.37 29.60 1.31
CA ILE A 293 24.29 29.49 2.76
C ILE A 293 25.21 30.55 3.34
N THR A 294 24.71 31.35 4.27
CA THR A 294 25.48 32.38 4.95
C THR A 294 25.77 31.91 6.37
N THR A 295 27.05 31.76 6.70
CA THR A 295 27.52 31.44 8.05
C THR A 295 28.13 32.69 8.67
N THR A 296 27.70 33.03 9.87
CA THR A 296 28.25 34.15 10.65
C THR A 296 29.19 33.62 11.71
N GLU A 297 30.44 34.07 11.69
CA GLU A 297 31.45 33.75 12.70
C GLU A 297 31.92 35.03 13.40
N GLU A 298 32.14 34.96 14.70
CA GLU A 298 32.66 36.07 15.49
C GLU A 298 34.18 35.96 15.54
N CYS A 299 34.86 36.88 14.87
CA CYS A 299 36.32 36.96 14.83
C CYS A 299 36.77 38.24 15.52
N GLN A 300 37.38 38.11 16.70
CA GLN A 300 37.98 39.22 17.46
C GLN A 300 37.01 40.41 17.68
N GLY A 301 35.76 40.12 18.05
CA GLY A 301 34.73 41.14 18.32
C GLY A 301 34.06 41.75 17.08
N THR A 302 34.35 41.22 15.89
CA THR A 302 33.66 41.59 14.64
C THR A 302 32.93 40.38 14.07
N THR A 303 31.67 40.56 13.69
CA THR A 303 30.89 39.50 13.00
C THR A 303 31.26 39.46 11.53
N ILE A 304 31.85 38.34 11.08
CA ILE A 304 32.15 38.08 9.68
C ILE A 304 31.08 37.14 9.12
N SER A 305 30.41 37.57 8.05
CA SER A 305 29.44 36.75 7.32
C SER A 305 30.08 36.17 6.06
N THR A 306 30.16 34.85 5.98
CA THR A 306 30.67 34.14 4.79
C THR A 306 29.53 33.46 4.06
N THR A 307 29.34 33.79 2.78
CA THR A 307 28.35 33.13 1.93
C THR A 307 29.03 32.07 1.08
N THR A 308 28.59 30.82 1.20
CA THR A 308 29.10 29.68 0.44
C THR A 308 28.01 29.09 -0.44
N GLU A 309 28.39 28.60 -1.63
CA GLU A 309 27.46 27.88 -2.50
C GLU A 309 27.28 26.44 -2.01
N SER A 310 26.03 25.97 -2.00
CA SER A 310 25.73 24.59 -1.58
C SER A 310 26.23 23.57 -2.60
N ALA A 311 26.83 22.48 -2.14
CA ALA A 311 27.46 21.47 -2.99
C ALA A 311 26.48 20.92 -4.05
N ASN A 312 26.90 20.95 -5.32
CA ASN A 312 26.16 20.39 -6.45
C ASN A 312 26.67 18.99 -6.77
N TYR A 313 25.75 18.03 -6.95
CA TYR A 313 26.10 16.66 -7.33
C TYR A 313 25.33 16.25 -8.59
N THR A 314 26.06 15.70 -9.56
CA THR A 314 25.49 14.76 -10.54
C THR A 314 25.41 13.37 -9.94
N LEU A 315 24.60 12.47 -10.52
CA LEU A 315 24.54 11.08 -10.04
C LEU A 315 25.91 10.39 -10.10
N SER A 316 26.74 10.69 -11.10
CA SER A 316 28.09 10.14 -11.22
C SER A 316 29.02 10.67 -10.14
N SER A 317 29.04 11.99 -9.91
CA SER A 317 29.85 12.58 -8.83
C SER A 317 29.43 12.11 -7.44
N LEU A 318 28.13 11.88 -7.23
CA LEU A 318 27.59 11.36 -5.98
C LEU A 318 28.08 9.92 -5.74
N LYS A 319 28.06 9.07 -6.78
CA LYS A 319 28.55 7.68 -6.69
C LYS A 319 30.07 7.57 -6.54
N LEU A 320 30.83 8.58 -6.96
CA LEU A 320 32.27 8.65 -6.71
C LEU A 320 32.58 9.05 -5.27
N LYS A 321 31.79 9.98 -4.71
CA LYS A 321 31.96 10.46 -3.33
C LYS A 321 31.43 9.47 -2.28
N PHE A 322 30.33 8.79 -2.58
CA PHE A 322 29.65 7.87 -1.66
C PHE A 322 29.67 6.45 -2.19
N SER A 323 30.16 5.52 -1.36
CA SER A 323 30.28 4.10 -1.71
C SER A 323 28.93 3.41 -1.90
N GLU A 324 28.92 2.23 -2.51
CA GLU A 324 27.72 1.41 -2.63
C GLU A 324 27.20 0.98 -1.25
N GLU A 325 28.12 0.66 -0.34
CA GLU A 325 27.90 0.28 1.05
C GLU A 325 27.16 1.38 1.80
N PHE A 326 27.55 2.64 1.64
CA PHE A 326 26.85 3.78 2.23
C PHE A 326 25.37 3.82 1.82
N PHE A 327 25.06 3.58 0.55
CA PHE A 327 23.69 3.60 0.07
C PHE A 327 22.89 2.36 0.51
N LEU A 328 23.53 1.19 0.58
CA LEU A 328 22.91 -0.02 1.12
C LEU A 328 22.56 0.14 2.59
N GLU A 329 23.52 0.58 3.40
CA GLU A 329 23.31 0.85 4.81
C GLU A 329 22.20 1.90 5.00
N THR A 330 22.22 2.99 4.24
CA THR A 330 21.16 4.00 4.28
C THR A 330 19.81 3.39 3.95
N TYR A 331 19.73 2.56 2.91
CA TYR A 331 18.50 1.86 2.53
C TYR A 331 17.99 0.94 3.66
N PHE A 332 18.85 0.10 4.22
CA PHE A 332 18.49 -0.83 5.30
C PHE A 332 18.02 -0.09 6.55
N ARG A 333 18.75 0.97 6.96
CA ARG A 333 18.37 1.81 8.10
C ARG A 333 17.00 2.47 7.90
N ILE A 334 16.71 2.97 6.71
CA ILE A 334 15.37 3.53 6.41
C ILE A 334 14.30 2.44 6.51
N ARG A 335 14.53 1.27 5.91
CA ARG A 335 13.57 0.17 5.93
C ARG A 335 13.29 -0.34 7.34
N PHE A 336 14.29 -0.40 8.23
CA PHE A 336 14.07 -0.70 9.65
C PHE A 336 13.18 0.33 10.36
N LEU A 337 13.20 1.61 9.96
CA LEU A 337 12.32 2.64 10.53
C LEU A 337 10.87 2.55 10.02
N GLU A 338 10.66 1.90 8.88
CA GLU A 338 9.35 1.76 8.24
C GLU A 338 8.60 0.50 8.69
N GLU A 339 9.32 -0.50 9.18
CA GLU A 339 8.74 -1.78 9.59
C GLU A 339 8.59 -1.87 11.10
N GLU A 340 7.60 -2.64 11.55
CA GLU A 340 7.29 -2.82 12.97
C GLU A 340 8.08 -3.96 13.64
N SER A 341 8.80 -4.74 12.82
CA SER A 341 9.66 -5.81 13.28
C SER A 341 10.64 -5.31 14.34
N LYS A 342 10.63 -5.94 15.51
CA LYS A 342 11.48 -5.55 16.64
C LYS A 342 12.88 -6.14 16.46
N PHE A 343 13.82 -5.30 16.08
CA PHE A 343 15.25 -5.59 16.12
C PHE A 343 15.91 -4.64 17.13
N SER A 344 16.81 -5.15 17.97
CA SER A 344 17.70 -4.31 18.77
C SER A 344 18.68 -3.56 17.86
N GLU A 345 19.34 -2.51 18.36
CA GLU A 345 20.34 -1.79 17.55
C GLU A 345 21.55 -2.67 17.21
N GLU A 346 21.90 -3.62 18.08
CA GLU A 346 22.92 -4.63 17.85
C GLU A 346 22.50 -5.60 16.75
N GLU A 347 21.28 -6.13 16.80
CA GLU A 347 20.75 -7.02 15.76
C GLU A 347 20.66 -6.32 14.40
N LYS A 348 20.25 -5.05 14.37
CA LYS A 348 20.25 -4.24 13.15
C LYS A 348 21.65 -4.08 12.58
N SER A 349 22.63 -3.81 13.43
CA SER A 349 24.01 -3.58 13.01
C SER A 349 24.63 -4.87 12.47
N LEU A 350 24.50 -5.98 13.18
CA LEU A 350 24.95 -7.30 12.73
C LEU A 350 24.32 -7.69 11.40
N LEU A 351 23.00 -7.52 11.26
CA LEU A 351 22.32 -7.85 10.00
C LEU A 351 22.82 -6.97 8.84
N ILE A 352 23.06 -5.67 9.07
CA ILE A 352 23.64 -4.79 8.05
C ILE A 352 25.03 -5.29 7.64
N ASP A 353 25.89 -5.62 8.60
CA ASP A 353 27.26 -6.08 8.35
C ASP A 353 27.26 -7.38 7.53
N ASP A 354 26.44 -8.38 7.92
CA ASP A 354 26.28 -9.63 7.19
C ASP A 354 25.83 -9.40 5.73
N LEU A 355 24.91 -8.45 5.52
CA LEU A 355 24.40 -8.14 4.19
C LEU A 355 25.41 -7.39 3.32
N LEU A 356 26.28 -6.58 3.93
CA LEU A 356 27.40 -5.94 3.25
C LEU A 356 28.46 -6.98 2.84
N GLU A 357 28.69 -8.01 3.65
CA GLU A 357 29.55 -9.14 3.30
C GLU A 357 28.96 -9.96 2.13
N ILE A 358 27.64 -10.23 2.14
CA ILE A 358 26.95 -10.86 1.01
C ILE A 358 27.13 -10.02 -0.27
N LYS A 359 27.03 -8.69 -0.17
CA LYS A 359 27.30 -7.80 -1.32
C LYS A 359 28.75 -7.92 -1.81
N ALA A 360 29.72 -8.17 -0.94
CA ALA A 360 31.12 -8.30 -1.34
C ALA A 360 31.36 -9.53 -2.22
N THR A 361 30.59 -10.60 -2.00
CA THR A 361 30.68 -11.85 -2.78
C THR A 361 29.67 -11.93 -3.93
N GLN A 362 28.63 -11.10 -3.92
CA GLN A 362 27.51 -11.13 -4.87
C GLN A 362 27.13 -9.71 -5.38
N THR A 363 25.84 -9.47 -5.63
CA THR A 363 25.34 -8.17 -6.09
C THR A 363 24.53 -7.47 -5.00
N SER A 364 24.51 -6.13 -5.01
CA SER A 364 23.65 -5.32 -4.13
C SER A 364 22.18 -5.78 -4.16
N MET A 365 21.71 -6.22 -5.33
CA MET A 365 20.32 -6.69 -5.48
C MET A 365 20.04 -7.97 -4.70
N ILE A 366 21.01 -8.88 -4.59
CA ILE A 366 20.83 -10.10 -3.81
C ILE A 366 20.85 -9.77 -2.31
N ALA A 367 21.76 -8.90 -1.85
CA ALA A 367 21.77 -8.42 -0.47
C ALA A 367 20.43 -7.76 -0.10
N VAL A 368 19.92 -6.83 -0.92
CA VAL A 368 18.60 -6.20 -0.73
C VAL A 368 17.48 -7.25 -0.71
N GLY A 369 17.53 -8.24 -1.60
CA GLY A 369 16.53 -9.30 -1.64
C GLY A 369 16.54 -10.21 -0.40
N GLN A 370 17.71 -10.51 0.18
CA GLN A 370 17.81 -11.26 1.43
C GLN A 370 17.33 -10.41 2.61
N PHE A 371 17.75 -9.16 2.67
CA PHE A 371 17.29 -8.21 3.68
C PHE A 371 15.77 -8.12 3.71
N GLU A 372 15.11 -7.91 2.57
CA GLU A 372 13.65 -7.83 2.52
C GLU A 372 12.99 -9.15 2.96
N LYS A 373 13.58 -10.32 2.70
CA LYS A 373 13.03 -11.59 3.21
C LYS A 373 13.15 -11.70 4.74
N ILE A 374 14.24 -11.19 5.32
CA ILE A 374 14.50 -11.25 6.76
C ILE A 374 13.65 -10.22 7.51
N LEU A 375 13.56 -9.01 6.97
CA LEU A 375 12.85 -7.88 7.57
C LEU A 375 11.34 -8.11 7.61
N ASN A 376 10.76 -8.63 6.52
CA ASN A 376 9.32 -8.80 6.36
C ASN A 376 8.87 -10.14 6.97
N LYS A 377 8.62 -10.17 8.28
CA LYS A 377 8.04 -11.33 8.98
C LYS A 377 6.53 -11.15 9.16
N PRO A 378 5.73 -12.24 9.19
CA PRO A 378 4.26 -12.14 9.30
C PRO A 378 3.76 -11.54 10.64
N PHE A 379 4.57 -11.62 11.70
CA PHE A 379 4.02 -11.74 13.06
C PHE A 379 4.15 -10.50 13.96
N ASP A 380 4.63 -9.36 13.46
CA ASP A 380 5.01 -8.23 14.32
C ASP A 380 4.25 -6.91 14.07
N TYR A 381 3.13 -6.93 13.33
CA TYR A 381 2.36 -5.71 13.05
C TYR A 381 1.23 -5.46 14.06
N LEU A 382 1.00 -4.19 14.40
CA LEU A 382 -0.19 -3.66 15.05
C LEU A 382 -1.42 -4.04 14.23
N GLY A 383 -2.21 -4.96 14.79
CA GLY A 383 -3.40 -5.51 14.17
C GLY A 383 -3.19 -6.86 13.47
N SER A 384 -1.97 -7.42 13.41
CA SER A 384 -1.73 -8.80 12.96
C SER A 384 -2.46 -9.80 13.85
N LEU A 385 -2.71 -11.01 13.34
CA LEU A 385 -3.42 -12.03 14.13
C LEU A 385 -2.63 -12.41 15.38
N SER A 386 -1.30 -12.50 15.28
CA SER A 386 -0.41 -12.74 16.42
C SER A 386 -0.44 -11.59 17.42
N TYR A 387 -0.44 -10.33 16.96
CA TYR A 387 -0.54 -9.15 17.81
C TYR A 387 -1.87 -9.13 18.57
N ILE A 388 -2.98 -9.39 17.88
CA ILE A 388 -4.32 -9.44 18.48
C ILE A 388 -4.40 -10.56 19.50
N ASN A 389 -3.90 -11.75 19.17
CA ASN A 389 -3.85 -12.89 20.10
C ASN A 389 -3.00 -12.57 21.33
N LYS A 390 -1.84 -11.92 21.16
CA LYS A 390 -0.97 -11.49 22.27
C LYS A 390 -1.65 -10.45 23.15
N ARG A 391 -2.30 -9.44 22.54
CA ARG A 391 -3.04 -8.40 23.28
C ARG A 391 -4.22 -8.97 24.05
N ARG A 392 -4.96 -9.91 23.45
CA ARG A 392 -6.06 -10.64 24.09
C ARG A 392 -5.57 -11.42 25.32
N LYS A 393 -4.44 -12.13 25.20
CA LYS A 393 -3.82 -12.82 26.34
C LYS A 393 -3.42 -11.88 27.47
N ILE A 394 -2.90 -10.68 27.15
CA ILE A 394 -2.56 -9.67 28.16
C ILE A 394 -3.81 -9.16 28.87
N LEU A 395 -4.87 -8.83 28.13
CA LEU A 395 -6.13 -8.34 28.71
C LEU A 395 -6.78 -9.38 29.64
N LEU A 396 -6.80 -10.64 29.22
CA LEU A 396 -7.32 -11.76 30.02
C LEU A 396 -6.46 -12.11 31.25
N ALA A 397 -5.23 -11.60 31.33
CA ALA A 397 -4.35 -11.78 32.49
C ALA A 397 -4.41 -10.60 33.48
N THR A 398 -5.10 -9.53 33.11
CA THR A 398 -5.35 -8.33 33.94
C THR A 398 -6.78 -8.25 34.48
N GLU A 399 -7.62 -9.22 34.12
CA GLU A 399 -8.91 -9.55 34.75
C GLU A 399 -8.71 -10.73 35.71
#